data_AF-A0A9N9FMD2-F1
#
_entry.id   AF-A0A9N9FMD2-F1
#
_cell.length_a   1.000
_cell.length_b   1.000
_cell.length_c   1.000
_cell.angle_alpha   90.00
_cell.angle_beta   90.00
_cell.angle_gamma   90.00
#
_symmetry.space_group_name_H-M   'P 1'
#
loop_
_entity.id
_entity.type
_entity.pdbx_description
1 polymer ?
#
loop_
_entity_poly.entity_id
_entity_poly.type
_entity_poly.pdbx_seq_one_letter_code
_entity_poly.pdbx_strand_id
1 'polypeptide(L)'
;MAAQISKKRKLNEFFTRELAEEGYSGVEVRVTPARTEIIIRATHTQEVLGEKGRRIRELTALIQKRFKFPENTVELYAEKVQNRGLCAIAQCESLRYKLLAGLAGCEVVVSGKLRAARAKSMKFVDGFMIHSGQPIRDYVDTAVRHVMLRQGVLGIKDWDPTGKIGPKKSLPDVVNIMEPKEEPLITQPTSEDFQRPPQDIPATTTSPIPQQDIKMIMVGTKLRIEAKDTDISNNLHGAVTKAIVQKVLTSLVDKEEVVCKTYGKQSVYVVSQEQFESPSPDELNNMDAEIEDLKKEVNDYKERNKQLQSGDHNNRNEERLQELKSGTKSVSVEDKN
;
A
#
# COMPACT_ATOMS: atom_id res chain seq x y z
N MET A 1 -19.34 -20.87 23.84
CA MET A 1 -18.96 -19.91 22.77
C MET A 1 -19.51 -18.49 23.00
N ALA A 2 -20.82 -18.29 23.19
CA ALA A 2 -21.42 -16.95 23.36
C ALA A 2 -20.83 -16.11 24.52
N ALA A 3 -20.57 -16.73 25.68
CA ALA A 3 -19.96 -16.04 26.82
C ALA A 3 -18.52 -15.55 26.53
N GLN A 4 -17.73 -16.31 25.77
CA GLN A 4 -16.38 -15.90 25.35
C GLN A 4 -16.42 -14.76 24.34
N ILE A 5 -17.37 -14.80 23.39
CA ILE A 5 -17.59 -13.72 22.42
C ILE A 5 -17.99 -12.42 23.15
N SER A 6 -18.87 -12.51 24.15
CA SER A 6 -19.28 -11.38 24.97
C SER A 6 -18.11 -10.79 25.76
N LYS A 7 -17.25 -11.65 26.36
CA LYS A 7 -16.02 -11.20 27.04
C LYS A 7 -15.04 -10.52 26.09
N LYS A 8 -14.79 -11.11 24.90
CA LYS A 8 -13.92 -10.53 23.87
C LYS A 8 -14.42 -9.15 23.43
N ARG A 9 -15.72 -8.98 23.21
CA ARG A 9 -16.32 -7.69 22.82
C ARG A 9 -16.08 -6.61 23.87
N LYS A 10 -16.34 -6.92 25.14
CA LYS A 10 -16.15 -5.98 26.26
C LYS A 10 -14.68 -5.62 26.47
N LEU A 11 -13.76 -6.57 26.31
CA LEU A 11 -12.32 -6.32 26.35
C LEU A 11 -11.89 -5.41 25.20
N ASN A 12 -12.38 -5.69 23.99
CA ASN A 12 -12.08 -4.87 22.81
C ASN A 12 -12.53 -3.42 23.01
N GLU A 13 -13.75 -3.20 23.54
CA GLU A 13 -14.27 -1.88 23.84
C GLU A 13 -13.43 -1.16 24.92
N PHE A 14 -13.04 -1.86 25.98
CA PHE A 14 -12.19 -1.32 27.04
C PHE A 14 -10.84 -0.85 26.50
N PHE A 15 -10.12 -1.71 25.77
CA PHE A 15 -8.82 -1.36 25.20
C PHE A 15 -8.90 -0.31 24.09
N THR A 16 -10.00 -0.27 23.32
CA THR A 16 -10.20 0.77 22.31
C THR A 16 -10.24 2.17 22.93
N ARG A 17 -10.75 2.28 24.17
CA ARG A 17 -10.81 3.56 24.88
C ARG A 17 -9.53 3.86 25.64
N GLU A 18 -8.98 2.86 26.33
CA GLU A 18 -7.83 3.04 27.22
C GLU A 18 -6.50 3.14 26.46
N LEU A 19 -6.39 2.45 25.32
CA LEU A 19 -5.17 2.34 24.52
C LEU A 19 -5.30 3.08 23.17
N ALA A 20 -6.12 4.13 23.13
CA ALA A 20 -6.41 4.86 21.90
C ALA A 20 -5.18 5.61 21.38
N GLU A 21 -4.34 6.14 22.27
CA GLU A 21 -3.16 6.95 21.96
C GLU A 21 -1.98 6.07 21.51
N GLU A 22 -1.87 4.85 22.06
CA GLU A 22 -0.79 3.89 21.82
C GLU A 22 -0.99 3.08 20.52
N GLY A 23 -2.04 3.42 19.76
CA GLY A 23 -2.39 2.80 18.49
C GLY A 23 -2.85 1.35 18.63
N TYR A 24 -3.83 1.12 19.49
CA TYR A 24 -4.51 -0.16 19.62
C TYR A 24 -5.17 -0.60 18.30
N SER A 25 -4.88 -1.84 17.89
CA SER A 25 -5.39 -2.45 16.66
C SER A 25 -6.43 -3.53 16.93
N GLY A 26 -6.24 -4.32 17.98
CA GLY A 26 -7.18 -5.38 18.34
C GLY A 26 -6.72 -6.27 19.48
N VAL A 27 -7.61 -7.17 19.90
CA VAL A 27 -7.36 -8.13 20.99
C VAL A 27 -7.68 -9.55 20.54
N GLU A 28 -6.76 -10.46 20.85
CA GLU A 28 -6.94 -11.89 20.70
C GLU A 28 -6.99 -12.53 22.09
N VAL A 29 -8.01 -13.32 22.36
CA VAL A 29 -8.22 -13.97 23.66
C VAL A 29 -8.09 -15.47 23.45
N ARG A 30 -7.09 -16.08 24.08
CA ARG A 30 -6.88 -17.52 24.09
C ARG A 30 -7.24 -18.04 25.47
N VAL A 31 -8.25 -18.92 25.52
CA VAL A 31 -8.76 -19.46 26.78
C VAL A 31 -8.28 -20.89 26.91
N THR A 32 -7.32 -21.11 27.81
CA THR A 32 -6.91 -22.44 28.27
C THR A 32 -7.60 -22.69 29.61
N PRO A 33 -8.00 -23.93 29.95
CA PRO A 33 -8.66 -24.21 31.24
C PRO A 33 -7.85 -23.76 32.47
N ALA A 34 -6.51 -23.75 32.35
CA ALA A 34 -5.61 -23.31 33.40
C ALA A 34 -5.34 -21.80 33.42
N ARG A 35 -5.28 -21.14 32.25
CA ARG A 35 -4.92 -19.72 32.12
C ARG A 35 -5.65 -19.07 30.93
N THR A 36 -6.03 -17.82 31.09
CA THR A 36 -6.55 -16.99 30.00
C THR A 36 -5.48 -16.02 29.55
N GLU A 37 -5.01 -16.19 28.32
CA GLU A 37 -4.02 -15.31 27.69
C GLU A 37 -4.75 -14.25 26.86
N ILE A 38 -4.42 -12.99 27.09
CA ILE A 38 -4.98 -11.85 26.36
C ILE A 38 -3.84 -11.17 25.61
N ILE A 39 -3.85 -11.29 24.28
CA ILE A 39 -2.83 -10.71 23.40
C ILE A 39 -3.37 -9.40 22.84
N ILE A 40 -2.76 -8.29 23.25
CA ILE A 40 -3.05 -6.94 22.80
C ILE A 40 -2.18 -6.64 21.58
N ARG A 41 -2.80 -6.33 20.45
CA ARG A 41 -2.10 -5.91 19.23
C ARG A 41 -2.09 -4.38 19.17
N ALA A 42 -0.92 -3.77 19.27
CA ALA A 42 -0.74 -2.33 19.25
C ALA A 42 0.45 -1.91 18.38
N THR A 43 0.48 -0.64 17.94
CA THR A 43 1.62 -0.09 17.18
C THR A 43 2.79 0.28 18.10
N HIS A 44 2.51 0.82 19.29
CA HIS A 44 3.49 1.25 20.29
C HIS A 44 3.44 0.32 21.52
N THR A 45 4.08 -0.85 21.42
CA THR A 45 4.05 -1.85 22.50
C THR A 45 4.72 -1.37 23.79
N GLN A 46 5.78 -0.58 23.70
CA GLN A 46 6.50 -0.08 24.89
C GLN A 46 5.61 0.78 25.79
N GLU A 47 4.79 1.67 25.21
CA GLU A 47 3.87 2.53 25.95
C GLU A 47 2.70 1.75 26.57
N VAL A 48 2.28 0.66 25.91
CA VAL A 48 1.28 -0.29 26.46
C VAL A 48 1.84 -1.04 27.68
N LEU A 49 3.12 -1.45 27.64
CA LEU A 49 3.78 -2.05 28.80
C LEU A 49 3.97 -1.03 29.94
N GLY A 50 4.32 0.20 29.59
CA GLY A 50 4.69 1.27 30.50
C GLY A 50 6.05 1.02 31.18
N GLU A 51 6.46 1.96 32.04
CA GLU A 51 7.73 1.87 32.77
C GLU A 51 7.84 0.58 33.58
N LYS A 52 8.87 -0.23 33.30
CA LYS A 52 9.11 -1.54 33.97
C LYS A 52 7.89 -2.47 33.98
N GLY A 53 6.99 -2.35 33.01
CA GLY A 53 5.77 -3.16 32.94
C GLY A 53 4.69 -2.76 33.97
N ARG A 54 4.75 -1.54 34.52
CA ARG A 54 3.76 -1.06 35.49
C ARG A 54 2.35 -1.02 34.89
N ARG A 55 2.20 -0.43 33.70
CA ARG A 55 0.89 -0.23 33.06
C ARG A 55 0.21 -1.55 32.73
N ILE A 56 0.95 -2.55 32.21
CA ILE A 56 0.37 -3.86 31.91
C ILE A 56 -0.07 -4.62 33.17
N ARG A 57 0.63 -4.44 34.31
CA ARG A 57 0.21 -5.01 35.61
C ARG A 57 -1.06 -4.35 36.13
N GLU A 58 -1.17 -3.03 36.00
CA GLU A 58 -2.38 -2.28 36.35
C GLU A 58 -3.58 -2.73 35.48
N LEU A 59 -3.40 -2.85 34.16
CA LEU A 59 -4.42 -3.37 33.24
C LEU A 59 -4.84 -4.80 33.60
N THR A 60 -3.88 -5.66 33.96
CA THR A 60 -4.15 -7.02 34.42
C THR A 60 -5.04 -7.03 35.67
N ALA A 61 -4.70 -6.20 36.67
CA ALA A 61 -5.48 -6.09 37.90
C ALA A 61 -6.90 -5.55 37.66
N LEU A 62 -7.05 -4.56 36.77
CA LEU A 62 -8.36 -4.01 36.39
C LEU A 62 -9.24 -5.06 35.71
N ILE A 63 -8.67 -5.86 34.81
CA ILE A 63 -9.41 -6.91 34.10
C ILE A 63 -9.80 -8.03 35.04
N GLN A 64 -8.89 -8.48 35.91
CA GLN A 64 -9.19 -9.50 36.92
C GLN A 64 -10.38 -9.08 37.80
N LYS A 65 -10.34 -7.86 38.36
CA LYS A 65 -11.42 -7.34 39.21
C LYS A 65 -12.73 -7.13 38.45
N ARG A 66 -12.67 -6.55 37.24
CA ARG A 66 -13.87 -6.19 36.46
C ARG A 66 -14.61 -7.41 35.90
N PHE A 67 -13.87 -8.41 35.43
CA PHE A 67 -14.44 -9.63 34.84
C PHE A 67 -14.56 -10.78 35.83
N LYS A 68 -14.18 -10.56 37.10
CA LYS A 68 -14.22 -11.54 38.19
C LYS A 68 -13.47 -12.82 37.83
N PHE A 69 -12.28 -12.67 37.27
CA PHE A 69 -11.39 -13.81 37.07
C PHE A 69 -10.73 -14.19 38.41
N PRO A 70 -10.50 -15.48 38.68
CA PRO A 70 -9.69 -15.90 39.81
C PRO A 70 -8.28 -15.31 39.70
N GLU A 71 -7.67 -14.97 40.84
CA GLU A 71 -6.34 -14.37 40.89
C GLU A 71 -5.30 -15.24 40.17
N ASN A 72 -4.33 -14.61 39.53
CA ASN A 72 -3.24 -15.26 38.76
C ASN A 72 -3.67 -16.14 37.57
N THR A 73 -4.94 -16.09 37.13
CA THR A 73 -5.38 -16.84 35.95
C THR A 73 -5.28 -16.09 34.63
N VAL A 74 -5.10 -14.76 34.68
CA VAL A 74 -5.08 -13.89 33.50
C VAL A 74 -3.68 -13.35 33.27
N GLU A 75 -3.17 -13.56 32.06
CA GLU A 75 -1.88 -13.02 31.60
C GLU A 75 -2.11 -12.14 30.37
N LEU A 76 -1.50 -10.96 30.37
CA LEU A 76 -1.54 -10.01 29.24
C LEU A 76 -0.20 -10.00 28.51
N TYR A 77 -0.27 -10.09 27.19
CA TYR A 77 0.87 -9.94 26.30
C TYR A 77 0.62 -8.79 25.33
N ALA A 78 1.65 -8.02 25.00
CA ALA A 78 1.57 -7.01 23.96
C ALA A 78 2.39 -7.46 22.74
N GLU A 79 1.73 -7.57 21.59
CA GLU A 79 2.34 -7.94 20.32
C GLU A 79 2.34 -6.73 19.39
N LYS A 80 3.48 -6.47 18.73
CA LYS A 80 3.59 -5.38 17.76
C LYS A 80 2.87 -5.77 16.48
N VAL A 81 2.02 -4.88 15.97
CA VAL A 81 1.38 -5.07 14.67
C VAL A 81 2.44 -5.01 13.58
N GLN A 82 2.65 -6.13 12.88
CA GLN A 82 3.67 -6.28 11.83
C GLN A 82 3.45 -5.27 10.68
N ASN A 83 2.20 -5.17 10.20
CA ASN A 83 1.83 -4.27 9.12
C ASN A 83 0.91 -3.17 9.61
N ARG A 84 1.52 -2.06 10.04
CA ARG A 84 0.78 -0.86 10.45
C ARG A 84 -0.21 -0.42 9.37
N GLY A 85 0.17 -0.55 8.09
CA GLY A 85 -0.60 -0.19 6.88
C GLY A 85 -1.97 -0.83 6.72
N LEU A 86 -2.23 -1.98 7.35
CA LEU A 86 -3.45 -2.79 7.12
C LEU A 86 -4.51 -2.63 8.21
N CYS A 87 -4.20 -1.93 9.29
CA CYS A 87 -5.14 -1.68 10.37
C CYS A 87 -5.86 -0.35 10.14
N ALA A 88 -7.17 -0.39 9.91
CA ALA A 88 -7.99 0.81 9.72
C ALA A 88 -7.84 1.81 10.89
N ILE A 89 -7.71 1.30 12.12
CA ILE A 89 -7.61 2.11 13.35
C ILE A 89 -6.26 2.84 13.44
N ALA A 90 -5.16 2.15 13.14
CA ALA A 90 -3.81 2.73 13.21
C ALA A 90 -3.46 3.64 12.01
N GLN A 91 -4.19 3.54 10.90
CA GLN A 91 -3.90 4.24 9.64
C GLN A 91 -4.69 5.54 9.46
N CYS A 92 -5.48 5.95 10.45
CA CYS A 92 -6.33 7.13 10.36
C CYS A 92 -5.56 8.44 10.09
N GLU A 93 -4.30 8.52 10.50
CA GLU A 93 -3.49 9.74 10.43
C GLU A 93 -2.88 10.01 9.04
N SER A 94 -2.87 9.04 8.13
CA SER A 94 -1.93 9.06 6.99
C SER A 94 -2.53 8.71 5.63
N LEU A 95 -3.59 9.41 5.20
CA LEU A 95 -4.21 9.21 3.88
C LEU A 95 -3.20 9.19 2.72
N ARG A 96 -2.16 10.04 2.79
CA ARG A 96 -1.07 10.13 1.82
C ARG A 96 -0.09 8.94 1.85
N TYR A 97 0.14 8.31 3.01
CA TYR A 97 1.04 7.15 3.09
C TYR A 97 0.35 5.82 2.68
N LYS A 98 -0.99 5.78 2.64
CA LYS A 98 -1.78 4.58 2.31
C LYS A 98 -1.57 4.08 0.89
N LEU A 99 -1.52 4.98 -0.09
CA LEU A 99 -1.35 4.63 -1.49
C LEU A 99 0.09 4.19 -1.79
N LEU A 100 1.04 4.80 -1.10
CA LEU A 100 2.45 4.46 -1.22
C LEU A 100 2.80 3.11 -0.55
N ALA A 101 1.97 2.63 0.38
CA ALA A 101 2.19 1.38 1.13
C ALA A 101 1.60 0.13 0.46
N GLY A 102 1.05 0.23 -0.75
CA GLY A 102 0.59 -0.92 -1.53
C GLY A 102 -0.76 -1.49 -1.12
N LEU A 103 -1.70 -0.64 -0.70
CA LEU A 103 -3.12 -1.00 -0.53
C LEU A 103 -3.86 -0.85 -1.87
N ALA A 104 -4.72 -1.79 -2.23
CA ALA A 104 -5.50 -1.76 -3.47
C ALA A 104 -6.52 -0.61 -3.46
N GLY A 105 -6.98 -0.17 -2.29
CA GLY A 105 -7.78 1.03 -2.13
C GLY A 105 -8.03 1.46 -0.69
N CYS A 106 -8.58 2.66 -0.52
CA CYS A 106 -9.07 3.15 0.75
C CYS A 106 -10.24 4.13 0.55
N GLU A 107 -11.18 4.13 1.49
CA GLU A 107 -12.28 5.10 1.52
C GLU A 107 -12.32 5.76 2.91
N VAL A 108 -12.32 7.08 2.92
CA VAL A 108 -12.37 7.89 4.13
C VAL A 108 -13.62 8.74 4.09
N VAL A 109 -14.51 8.56 5.05
CA VAL A 109 -15.70 9.41 5.20
C VAL A 109 -15.59 10.22 6.46
N VAL A 110 -15.56 11.54 6.31
CA VAL A 110 -15.54 12.49 7.41
C VAL A 110 -16.88 13.21 7.46
N SER A 111 -17.68 12.96 8.51
CA SER A 111 -19.07 13.45 8.62
C SER A 111 -19.33 14.31 9.86
N GLY A 112 -19.62 15.60 9.68
CA GLY A 112 -20.00 16.49 10.79
C GLY A 112 -19.80 17.97 10.48
N LYS A 113 -19.67 18.82 11.50
CA LYS A 113 -19.45 20.26 11.33
C LYS A 113 -17.99 20.50 10.95
N LEU A 114 -17.73 20.64 9.66
CA LEU A 114 -16.37 20.72 9.10
C LEU A 114 -15.88 22.16 8.93
N ARG A 115 -16.79 23.09 8.61
CA ARG A 115 -16.51 24.53 8.45
C ARG A 115 -17.74 25.44 8.67
N ALA A 116 -18.94 24.87 8.78
CA ALA A 116 -20.19 25.60 8.90
C ALA A 116 -21.05 25.04 10.05
N ALA A 117 -22.05 25.81 10.46
CA ALA A 117 -23.02 25.40 11.49
C ALA A 117 -23.77 24.11 11.12
N ARG A 118 -23.94 23.85 9.81
CA ARG A 118 -24.58 22.65 9.27
C ARG A 118 -23.56 21.52 9.10
N ALA A 119 -23.98 20.29 9.43
CA ALA A 119 -23.18 19.11 9.19
C ALA A 119 -22.98 18.86 7.69
N LYS A 120 -21.76 18.48 7.31
CA LYS A 120 -21.39 18.07 5.95
C LYS A 120 -20.62 16.75 6.04
N SER A 121 -20.79 15.89 5.04
CA SER A 121 -19.96 14.71 4.87
C SER A 121 -19.05 14.91 3.67
N MET A 122 -17.75 14.66 3.87
CA MET A 122 -16.74 14.61 2.82
C MET A 122 -16.26 13.18 2.70
N LYS A 123 -16.27 12.66 1.48
CA LYS A 123 -15.80 11.32 1.14
C LYS A 123 -14.54 11.47 0.28
N PHE A 124 -13.45 10.85 0.72
CA PHE A 124 -12.19 10.74 -0.01
C PHE A 124 -12.05 9.28 -0.38
N VAL A 125 -11.97 8.97 -1.67
CA VAL A 125 -11.81 7.61 -2.19
C VAL A 125 -10.55 7.59 -3.00
N ASP A 126 -9.75 6.56 -2.83
CA ASP A 126 -8.61 6.28 -3.69
C ASP A 126 -8.45 4.77 -3.87
N GLY A 127 -8.09 4.33 -5.08
CA GLY A 127 -8.00 2.92 -5.46
C GLY A 127 -9.34 2.17 -5.59
N PHE A 128 -9.27 0.84 -5.49
CA PHE A 128 -10.38 -0.10 -5.67
C PHE A 128 -11.13 -0.36 -4.36
N MET A 129 -12.44 -0.11 -4.34
CA MET A 129 -13.31 -0.33 -3.18
C MET A 129 -14.57 -1.09 -3.55
N ILE A 130 -14.90 -2.13 -2.78
CA ILE A 130 -16.09 -2.97 -2.96
C ILE A 130 -17.20 -2.54 -1.99
N HIS A 131 -18.42 -2.31 -2.49
CA HIS A 131 -19.57 -1.87 -1.69
C HIS A 131 -20.70 -2.91 -1.58
N SER A 132 -20.61 -4.07 -2.24
CA SER A 132 -21.67 -5.09 -2.26
C SER A 132 -21.16 -6.52 -2.07
N GLY A 133 -22.03 -7.41 -1.56
CA GLY A 133 -21.78 -8.84 -1.45
C GLY A 133 -21.01 -9.28 -0.19
N GLN A 134 -20.72 -10.58 -0.12
CA GLN A 134 -19.87 -11.17 0.92
C GLN A 134 -18.42 -10.64 0.94
N PRO A 135 -17.79 -10.27 -0.19
CA PRO A 135 -16.42 -9.74 -0.20
C PRO A 135 -16.21 -8.52 0.69
N ILE A 136 -17.23 -7.69 0.96
CA ILE A 136 -17.10 -6.57 1.91
C ILE A 136 -16.65 -7.06 3.28
N ARG A 137 -17.28 -8.11 3.80
CA ARG A 137 -17.02 -8.60 5.16
C ARG A 137 -15.65 -9.24 5.30
N ASP A 138 -15.15 -9.79 4.20
CA ASP A 138 -13.92 -10.55 4.18
C ASP A 138 -12.72 -9.64 3.88
N TYR A 139 -12.86 -8.67 2.96
CA TYR A 139 -11.76 -7.80 2.50
C TYR A 139 -11.76 -6.38 3.07
N VAL A 140 -12.90 -5.83 3.47
CA VAL A 140 -12.98 -4.43 3.92
C VAL A 140 -12.99 -4.36 5.44
N ASP A 141 -11.99 -3.71 6.02
CA ASP A 141 -11.90 -3.53 7.47
C ASP A 141 -12.52 -2.19 7.89
N THR A 142 -13.67 -2.26 8.57
CA THR A 142 -14.46 -1.08 8.91
C THR A 142 -14.23 -0.63 10.36
N ALA A 143 -13.89 0.65 10.57
CA ALA A 143 -13.67 1.32 11.83
C ALA A 143 -14.34 2.71 11.79
N VAL A 144 -15.15 2.99 12.81
CA VAL A 144 -15.74 4.32 13.04
C VAL A 144 -15.12 4.89 14.31
N ARG A 145 -14.75 6.17 14.28
CA ARG A 145 -14.24 6.92 15.42
C ARG A 145 -14.98 8.24 15.55
N HIS A 146 -15.45 8.52 16.75
CA HIS A 146 -16.02 9.81 17.11
C HIS A 146 -14.89 10.65 17.70
N VAL A 147 -14.77 11.88 17.22
CA VAL A 147 -13.75 12.81 17.68
C VAL A 147 -14.45 14.09 18.11
N MET A 148 -14.04 14.64 19.25
CA MET A 148 -14.27 16.05 19.57
C MET A 148 -13.30 16.89 18.71
N LEU A 149 -13.55 16.88 17.38
CA LEU A 149 -12.79 17.39 16.21
C LEU A 149 -11.26 17.06 16.13
N ARG A 150 -10.67 16.52 15.04
CA ARG A 150 -11.15 15.73 13.87
C ARG A 150 -9.91 15.24 13.05
N GLN A 151 -9.72 14.00 12.57
CA GLN A 151 -10.56 13.14 11.71
C GLN A 151 -10.04 11.66 11.70
N GLY A 152 -10.90 10.68 11.32
CA GLY A 152 -10.55 9.24 11.21
C GLY A 152 -11.02 8.58 9.89
N VAL A 153 -10.59 7.33 9.63
CA VAL A 153 -10.54 6.66 8.31
C VAL A 153 -10.85 5.14 8.37
N LEU A 154 -11.32 4.59 7.24
CA LEU A 154 -11.41 3.16 6.90
C LEU A 154 -10.23 2.64 6.08
N GLY A 155 -9.80 1.40 6.34
CA GLY A 155 -8.79 0.69 5.55
C GLY A 155 -9.38 -0.50 4.80
N ILE A 156 -8.83 -0.85 3.64
CA ILE A 156 -9.11 -2.11 2.93
C ILE A 156 -7.96 -3.08 3.21
N LYS A 157 -8.21 -4.38 3.20
CA LYS A 157 -7.17 -5.41 3.20
C LYS A 157 -7.08 -6.03 1.81
N ASP A 158 -5.87 -6.08 1.26
CA ASP A 158 -5.61 -6.69 -0.04
C ASP A 158 -5.59 -8.21 0.04
N TRP A 159 -5.86 -8.86 -1.08
CA TRP A 159 -5.70 -10.30 -1.23
C TRP A 159 -4.21 -10.68 -1.16
N ASP A 160 -3.86 -11.59 -0.24
CA ASP A 160 -2.52 -12.12 -0.09
C ASP A 160 -2.58 -13.66 -0.13
N PRO A 161 -1.90 -14.32 -1.08
CA PRO A 161 -1.92 -15.78 -1.24
C PRO A 161 -1.33 -16.52 -0.03
N THR A 162 -0.54 -15.86 0.82
CA THR A 162 0.02 -16.44 2.05
C THR A 162 -0.90 -16.31 3.26
N GLY A 163 -1.95 -15.47 3.17
CA GLY A 163 -2.95 -15.26 4.22
C GLY A 163 -2.43 -14.57 5.48
N LYS A 164 -1.27 -13.90 5.42
CA LYS A 164 -0.70 -13.14 6.55
C LYS A 164 -1.20 -11.70 6.57
N ILE A 165 -1.47 -11.14 5.40
CA ILE A 165 -1.75 -9.72 5.17
C ILE A 165 -3.25 -9.50 4.87
N GLY A 166 -3.93 -10.51 4.31
CA GLY A 166 -5.35 -10.44 4.00
C GLY A 166 -6.04 -11.80 3.80
N PRO A 167 -7.25 -11.81 3.23
CA PRO A 167 -8.07 -13.03 3.12
C PRO A 167 -7.43 -14.03 2.16
N LYS A 168 -7.44 -15.32 2.54
CA LYS A 168 -6.90 -16.40 1.70
C LYS A 168 -7.72 -16.67 0.44
N LYS A 169 -9.04 -16.49 0.52
CA LYS A 169 -9.93 -16.66 -0.63
C LYS A 169 -9.64 -15.54 -1.63
N SER A 170 -9.67 -15.82 -2.92
CA SER A 170 -9.62 -14.78 -3.97
C SER A 170 -11.01 -14.18 -4.18
N LEU A 171 -11.05 -13.01 -4.83
CA LEU A 171 -12.31 -12.41 -5.22
C LEU A 171 -13.03 -13.36 -6.18
N PRO A 172 -14.36 -13.49 -6.07
CA PRO A 172 -15.14 -14.43 -6.89
C PRO A 172 -15.03 -14.13 -8.39
N ASP A 173 -14.74 -12.88 -8.76
CA ASP A 173 -14.67 -12.42 -10.14
C ASP A 173 -13.25 -12.58 -10.75
N VAL A 174 -12.23 -12.85 -9.93
CA VAL A 174 -10.84 -12.99 -10.38
C VAL A 174 -10.56 -14.44 -10.74
N VAL A 175 -10.56 -14.72 -12.05
CA VAL A 175 -10.20 -16.03 -12.62
C VAL A 175 -8.73 -16.02 -13.00
N ASN A 176 -7.92 -16.87 -12.37
CA ASN A 176 -6.52 -17.07 -12.75
C ASN A 176 -6.44 -18.12 -13.86
N ILE A 177 -6.13 -17.68 -15.08
CA ILE A 177 -5.88 -18.56 -16.21
C ILE A 177 -4.40 -18.92 -16.20
N MET A 178 -4.08 -20.20 -16.05
CA MET A 178 -2.70 -20.68 -16.12
C MET A 178 -2.26 -20.74 -17.58
N GLU A 179 -1.05 -20.27 -17.85
CA GLU A 179 -0.47 -20.41 -19.18
C GLU A 179 -0.25 -21.90 -19.48
N PRO A 180 -0.57 -22.34 -20.71
CA PRO A 180 -0.36 -23.72 -21.11
C PRO A 180 1.13 -24.04 -21.03
N LYS A 181 1.46 -25.22 -20.50
CA LYS A 181 2.83 -25.71 -20.53
C LYS A 181 3.25 -25.86 -22.00
N GLU A 182 4.42 -25.32 -22.36
CA GLU A 182 4.99 -25.54 -23.68
C GLU A 182 5.35 -27.03 -23.81
N GLU A 183 4.52 -27.76 -24.54
CA GLU A 183 4.81 -29.13 -24.93
C GLU A 183 5.64 -29.10 -26.21
N PRO A 184 6.81 -29.75 -26.24
CA PRO A 184 7.61 -29.82 -27.46
C PRO A 184 6.80 -30.53 -28.55
N LEU A 185 6.80 -29.99 -29.76
CA LEU A 185 6.11 -30.58 -30.90
C LEU A 185 6.61 -32.01 -31.13
N ILE A 186 5.72 -32.99 -30.98
CA ILE A 186 6.03 -34.39 -31.29
C ILE A 186 6.15 -34.51 -32.81
N THR A 187 7.37 -34.45 -33.32
CA THR A 187 7.66 -34.58 -34.75
C THR A 187 7.61 -36.02 -35.23
N GLN A 188 7.83 -36.99 -34.34
CA GLN A 188 7.81 -38.42 -34.64
C GLN A 188 7.24 -39.23 -33.47
N PRO A 189 6.54 -40.36 -33.73
CA PRO A 189 6.06 -41.23 -32.67
C PRO A 189 7.24 -41.89 -31.95
N THR A 190 7.45 -41.54 -30.68
CA THR A 190 8.45 -42.16 -29.80
C THR A 190 7.80 -43.14 -28.83
N SER A 191 8.36 -44.34 -28.71
CA SER A 191 8.00 -45.31 -27.67
C SER A 191 8.98 -45.19 -26.50
N GLU A 192 8.51 -44.76 -25.33
CA GLU A 192 9.31 -44.78 -24.09
C GLU A 192 9.11 -46.13 -23.36
N ASP A 193 10.13 -46.99 -23.39
CA ASP A 193 10.17 -48.22 -22.60
C ASP A 193 10.72 -47.95 -21.20
N PHE A 194 9.86 -47.95 -20.18
CA PHE A 194 10.24 -47.72 -18.78
C PHE A 194 11.07 -48.85 -18.12
N GLN A 195 11.53 -49.86 -18.88
CA GLN A 195 12.25 -51.03 -18.36
C GLN A 195 13.69 -51.20 -18.89
N ARG A 196 14.23 -50.24 -19.65
CA ARG A 196 15.63 -50.34 -20.11
C ARG A 196 16.60 -49.75 -19.08
N PRO A 197 17.63 -50.49 -18.63
CA PRO A 197 18.70 -49.90 -17.83
C PRO A 197 19.48 -48.86 -18.67
N PRO A 198 20.08 -47.82 -18.04
CA PRO A 198 20.76 -46.76 -18.77
C PRO A 198 21.90 -47.35 -19.60
N GLN A 199 21.88 -47.15 -20.91
CA GLN A 199 23.03 -47.42 -21.77
C GLN A 199 23.83 -46.14 -21.93
N ASP A 200 25.14 -46.24 -21.71
CA ASP A 200 26.12 -45.17 -21.86
C ASP A 200 26.03 -44.54 -23.26
N ILE A 201 25.86 -43.22 -23.32
CA ILE A 201 25.88 -42.47 -24.57
C ILE A 201 27.35 -42.19 -24.93
N PRO A 202 27.88 -42.69 -26.07
CA PRO A 202 29.14 -42.19 -26.60
C PRO A 202 28.96 -40.78 -27.15
N ALA A 203 29.82 -39.88 -26.70
CA ALA A 203 29.92 -38.50 -27.15
C ALA A 203 29.97 -38.42 -28.69
N THR A 204 28.99 -37.74 -29.30
CA THR A 204 29.05 -37.36 -30.71
C THR A 204 29.06 -35.84 -30.81
N THR A 205 30.27 -35.33 -30.93
CA THR A 205 30.73 -34.22 -31.77
C THR A 205 29.86 -32.98 -31.87
N THR A 206 30.23 -31.98 -31.08
CA THR A 206 29.99 -30.55 -31.30
C THR A 206 30.77 -30.06 -32.53
N SER A 207 30.09 -29.50 -33.52
CA SER A 207 30.63 -28.43 -34.39
C SER A 207 29.49 -27.50 -34.84
N PRO A 208 29.79 -26.21 -35.10
CA PRO A 208 28.96 -25.11 -34.63
C PRO A 208 27.98 -24.59 -35.68
N ILE A 209 26.77 -24.20 -35.25
CA ILE A 209 25.89 -23.32 -36.03
C ILE A 209 26.21 -21.87 -35.60
N PRO A 210 26.40 -20.92 -36.55
CA PRO A 210 26.81 -19.56 -36.26
C PRO A 210 25.79 -18.82 -35.38
N GLN A 211 26.29 -18.14 -34.34
CA GLN A 211 25.57 -17.06 -33.67
C GLN A 211 25.53 -15.84 -34.59
N GLN A 212 24.37 -15.54 -35.18
CA GLN A 212 23.98 -14.16 -35.48
C GLN A 212 22.46 -14.01 -35.23
N ASP A 213 22.19 -13.30 -34.15
CA ASP A 213 21.11 -12.31 -33.96
C ASP A 213 19.66 -12.78 -33.84
N ILE A 214 19.37 -13.18 -32.59
CA ILE A 214 18.10 -12.99 -31.92
C ILE A 214 17.81 -11.48 -31.81
N LYS A 215 17.27 -10.86 -32.86
CA LYS A 215 16.60 -9.55 -32.76
C LYS A 215 15.71 -9.24 -33.98
N MET A 216 14.74 -10.09 -34.32
CA MET A 216 13.76 -9.70 -35.34
C MET A 216 12.42 -10.46 -35.30
N ILE A 217 11.81 -10.64 -34.13
CA ILE A 217 10.38 -10.99 -34.03
C ILE A 217 9.73 -10.20 -32.89
N MET A 218 9.77 -8.87 -32.99
CA MET A 218 8.84 -7.99 -32.29
C MET A 218 8.73 -6.65 -33.03
N VAL A 219 8.31 -6.68 -34.30
CA VAL A 219 7.83 -5.47 -34.97
C VAL A 219 6.61 -5.88 -35.79
N GLY A 220 5.43 -5.69 -35.21
CA GLY A 220 4.17 -6.06 -35.85
C GLY A 220 2.93 -5.60 -35.08
N THR A 221 3.05 -5.28 -33.79
CA THR A 221 2.08 -4.44 -33.11
C THR A 221 2.52 -2.98 -33.27
N LYS A 222 2.14 -2.36 -34.40
CA LYS A 222 2.10 -0.89 -34.52
C LYS A 222 1.30 -0.39 -33.30
N LEU A 223 2.02 0.13 -32.31
CA LEU A 223 1.50 0.55 -31.02
C LEU A 223 0.61 1.76 -31.26
N ARG A 224 -0.67 1.51 -31.49
CA ARG A 224 -1.67 2.56 -31.71
C ARG A 224 -1.87 3.27 -30.38
N ILE A 225 -1.24 4.43 -30.18
CA ILE A 225 -1.45 5.25 -29.00
C ILE A 225 -2.86 5.85 -29.13
N GLU A 226 -3.81 5.19 -28.49
CA GLU A 226 -5.20 5.62 -28.41
C GLU A 226 -5.34 6.52 -27.18
N ALA A 227 -5.46 7.83 -27.39
CA ALA A 227 -5.62 8.77 -26.29
C ALA A 227 -7.05 9.30 -26.22
N LYS A 228 -7.67 9.23 -25.04
CA LYS A 228 -8.96 9.87 -24.76
C LYS A 228 -8.75 11.31 -24.27
N ASP A 229 -9.71 12.17 -24.55
CA ASP A 229 -9.75 13.57 -24.10
C ASP A 229 -9.63 13.72 -22.57
N THR A 230 -10.20 12.78 -21.81
CA THR A 230 -10.07 12.69 -20.35
C THR A 230 -8.65 12.37 -19.91
N ASP A 231 -7.97 11.47 -20.62
CA ASP A 231 -6.66 10.96 -20.22
C ASP A 231 -5.59 12.02 -20.50
N ILE A 232 -5.75 12.78 -21.59
CA ILE A 232 -4.88 13.92 -21.92
C ILE A 232 -5.05 15.05 -20.89
N SER A 233 -6.28 15.40 -20.50
CA SER A 233 -6.54 16.43 -19.50
C SER A 233 -5.98 16.05 -18.11
N ASN A 234 -6.02 14.76 -17.75
CA ASN A 234 -5.47 14.26 -16.50
C ASN A 234 -3.93 14.25 -16.49
N ASN A 235 -3.29 13.89 -17.61
CA ASN A 235 -1.82 13.94 -17.75
C ASN A 235 -1.26 15.37 -17.71
N LEU A 236 -2.06 16.37 -18.08
CA LEU A 236 -1.71 17.79 -17.96
C LEU A 236 -1.90 18.35 -16.54
N HIS A 237 -2.12 17.49 -15.53
CA HIS A 237 -2.27 17.84 -14.11
C HIS A 237 -3.26 18.99 -13.85
N GLY A 238 -4.35 19.07 -14.63
CA GLY A 238 -5.40 20.07 -14.47
C GLY A 238 -5.05 21.47 -14.99
N ALA A 239 -3.90 21.65 -15.65
CA ALA A 239 -3.54 22.92 -16.30
C ALA A 239 -4.49 23.28 -17.46
N VAL A 240 -5.06 22.26 -18.13
CA VAL A 240 -6.02 22.42 -19.23
C VAL A 240 -7.26 21.59 -18.95
N THR A 241 -8.43 22.24 -19.00
CA THR A 241 -9.71 21.58 -18.77
C THR A 241 -10.12 20.71 -19.96
N LYS A 242 -10.86 19.63 -19.70
CA LYS A 242 -11.38 18.71 -20.73
C LYS A 242 -12.05 19.44 -21.91
N ALA A 243 -12.83 20.48 -21.65
CA ALA A 243 -13.52 21.23 -22.69
C ALA A 243 -12.56 21.99 -23.64
N ILE A 244 -11.44 22.48 -23.11
CA ILE A 244 -10.40 23.14 -23.92
C ILE A 244 -9.63 22.09 -24.72
N VAL A 245 -9.25 20.97 -24.09
CA VAL A 245 -8.61 19.83 -24.77
C VAL A 245 -9.47 19.33 -25.93
N GLN A 246 -10.77 19.17 -25.72
CA GLN A 246 -11.71 18.72 -26.75
C GLN A 246 -11.80 19.70 -27.94
N LYS A 247 -11.80 21.01 -27.69
CA LYS A 247 -11.79 22.02 -28.75
C LYS A 247 -10.50 22.00 -29.56
N VAL A 248 -9.35 21.87 -28.88
CA VAL A 248 -8.04 21.79 -29.54
C VAL A 248 -7.96 20.51 -30.39
N LEU A 249 -8.36 19.36 -29.85
CA LEU A 249 -8.38 18.09 -30.59
C LEU A 249 -9.32 18.14 -31.79
N THR A 250 -10.47 18.81 -31.68
CA THR A 250 -11.36 19.01 -32.83
C THR A 250 -10.69 19.86 -33.91
N SER A 251 -9.99 20.94 -33.53
CA SER A 251 -9.25 21.77 -34.50
C SER A 251 -8.06 21.05 -35.16
N LEU A 252 -7.48 20.05 -34.49
CA LEU A 252 -6.40 19.23 -35.04
C LEU A 252 -6.92 18.14 -35.98
N VAL A 253 -8.15 17.67 -35.75
CA VAL A 253 -8.86 16.79 -36.69
C VAL A 253 -9.22 17.56 -37.96
N ASP A 254 -9.66 18.82 -37.83
CA ASP A 254 -9.96 19.68 -38.98
C ASP A 254 -8.71 20.00 -39.84
N LYS A 255 -7.52 19.93 -39.24
CA LYS A 255 -6.22 20.10 -39.91
C LYS A 255 -5.62 18.80 -40.47
N GLU A 256 -6.32 17.68 -40.32
CA GLU A 256 -5.86 16.33 -40.73
C GLU A 256 -4.57 15.84 -40.04
N GLU A 257 -4.13 16.51 -38.96
CA GLU A 257 -2.95 16.09 -38.17
C GLU A 257 -3.28 14.94 -37.21
N VAL A 258 -4.56 14.80 -36.83
CA VAL A 258 -5.03 13.78 -35.88
C VAL A 258 -6.30 13.11 -36.40
N VAL A 259 -6.37 11.78 -36.34
CA VAL A 259 -7.53 11.00 -36.76
C VAL A 259 -8.43 10.73 -35.56
N CYS A 260 -9.69 11.16 -35.63
CA CYS A 260 -10.69 10.87 -34.60
C CYS A 260 -11.56 9.66 -34.97
N LYS A 261 -11.69 8.70 -34.05
CA LYS A 261 -12.61 7.56 -34.13
C LYS A 261 -13.61 7.60 -32.99
N THR A 262 -14.89 7.64 -33.32
CA THR A 262 -15.98 7.69 -32.34
C THR A 262 -16.51 6.29 -32.05
N TYR A 263 -16.47 5.89 -30.78
CA TYR A 263 -17.06 4.64 -30.27
C TYR A 263 -18.21 5.00 -29.33
N GLY A 264 -19.42 5.11 -29.88
CA GLY A 264 -20.61 5.53 -29.14
C GLY A 264 -20.48 6.95 -28.59
N LYS A 265 -20.43 7.11 -27.26
CA LYS A 265 -20.26 8.42 -26.58
C LYS A 265 -18.79 8.83 -26.36
N GLN A 266 -17.84 7.97 -26.72
CA GLN A 266 -16.41 8.21 -26.50
C GLN A 266 -15.71 8.48 -27.84
N SER A 267 -14.86 9.51 -27.88
CA SER A 267 -13.99 9.81 -29.02
C SER A 267 -12.55 9.45 -28.66
N VAL A 268 -11.92 8.68 -29.55
CA VAL A 268 -10.51 8.30 -29.45
C VAL A 268 -9.74 9.01 -30.55
N TYR A 269 -8.66 9.69 -30.18
CA TYR A 269 -7.82 10.44 -31.10
C TYR A 269 -6.51 9.68 -31.32
N VAL A 270 -6.12 9.50 -32.59
CA VAL A 270 -4.93 8.73 -32.99
C VAL A 270 -4.10 9.59 -33.94
N VAL A 271 -2.82 9.78 -33.60
CA VAL A 271 -1.86 10.46 -34.47
C VAL A 271 -1.23 9.43 -35.41
N SER A 272 -1.08 9.76 -36.70
CA SER A 272 -0.41 8.87 -37.65
C SER A 272 1.09 8.82 -37.33
N GLN A 273 1.58 7.65 -36.93
CA GLN A 273 3.00 7.45 -36.62
C GLN A 273 3.91 7.56 -37.85
N GLU A 274 3.34 7.61 -39.06
CA GLU A 274 4.10 7.79 -40.30
C GLU A 274 4.63 9.23 -40.47
N GLN A 275 4.20 10.16 -39.61
CA GLN A 275 4.66 11.55 -39.60
C GLN A 275 5.91 11.79 -38.73
N PHE A 276 6.37 10.78 -37.98
CA PHE A 276 7.56 10.88 -37.14
C PHE A 276 8.72 10.13 -37.80
N GLU A 277 9.86 10.79 -37.96
CA GLU A 277 11.11 10.11 -38.33
C GLU A 277 11.48 9.14 -37.20
N SER A 278 11.63 7.86 -37.53
CA SER A 278 12.11 6.88 -36.55
C SER A 278 13.58 7.22 -36.25
N PRO A 279 13.94 7.51 -34.99
CA PRO A 279 15.32 7.83 -34.65
C PRO A 279 16.23 6.67 -35.02
N SER A 280 17.39 7.01 -35.55
CA SER A 280 18.39 6.01 -35.93
C SER A 280 18.88 5.23 -34.70
N PRO A 281 19.39 4.00 -34.88
CA PRO A 281 19.95 3.22 -33.77
C PRO A 281 21.03 3.96 -32.95
N ASP A 282 21.79 4.85 -33.57
CA ASP A 282 22.83 5.64 -32.90
C ASP A 282 22.24 6.76 -32.02
N GLU A 283 21.17 7.40 -32.48
CA GLU A 283 20.43 8.40 -31.68
C GLU A 283 19.75 7.75 -30.47
N LEU A 284 19.20 6.55 -30.64
CA LEU A 284 18.64 5.77 -29.54
C LEU A 284 19.69 5.45 -28.46
N ASN A 285 20.89 5.03 -28.88
CA ASN A 285 21.99 4.75 -27.95
C ASN A 285 22.45 6.02 -27.21
N ASN A 286 22.50 7.17 -27.90
CA ASN A 286 22.83 8.45 -27.29
C ASN A 286 21.75 8.91 -26.29
N MET A 287 20.47 8.72 -26.63
CA MET A 287 19.35 9.01 -25.73
C MET A 287 19.38 8.11 -24.49
N ASP A 288 19.67 6.82 -24.65
CA ASP A 288 19.81 5.88 -23.53
C ASP A 288 20.97 6.26 -22.60
N ALA A 289 22.10 6.71 -23.15
CA ALA A 289 23.23 7.23 -22.39
C ALA A 289 22.86 8.51 -21.60
N GLU A 290 22.18 9.46 -22.25
CA GLU A 290 21.71 10.69 -21.61
C GLU A 290 20.70 10.41 -20.48
N ILE A 291 19.79 9.46 -20.68
CA ILE A 291 18.85 8.99 -19.64
C ILE A 291 19.61 8.41 -18.45
N GLU A 292 20.68 7.66 -18.70
CA GLU A 292 21.49 7.07 -17.62
C GLU A 292 22.22 8.14 -16.81
N ASP A 293 22.77 9.16 -17.47
CA ASP A 293 23.45 10.27 -16.82
C ASP A 293 22.49 11.16 -16.02
N LEU A 294 21.32 11.49 -16.57
CA LEU A 294 20.28 12.23 -15.85
C LEU A 294 19.77 11.44 -14.63
N LYS A 295 19.65 10.11 -14.72
CA LYS A 295 19.29 9.26 -13.57
C LYS A 295 20.34 9.32 -12.47
N LYS A 296 21.63 9.36 -12.82
CA LYS A 296 22.73 9.53 -11.84
C LYS A 296 22.62 10.90 -11.17
N GLU A 297 22.44 11.97 -11.94
CA GLU A 297 22.32 13.33 -11.39
C GLU A 297 21.13 13.48 -10.44
N VAL A 298 19.97 12.90 -10.79
CA VAL A 298 18.79 12.89 -9.91
C VAL A 298 19.05 12.16 -8.59
N ASN A 299 19.79 11.04 -8.63
CA ASN A 299 20.17 10.33 -7.42
C ASN A 299 21.11 11.15 -6.55
N ASP A 300 22.10 11.83 -7.14
CA ASP A 300 23.01 12.71 -6.42
C ASP A 300 22.29 13.87 -5.74
N TYR A 301 21.37 14.55 -6.44
CA TYR A 301 20.55 15.61 -5.82
C TYR A 301 19.66 15.07 -4.70
N LYS A 302 19.13 13.85 -4.85
CA LYS A 302 18.30 13.21 -3.83
C LYS A 302 19.11 12.88 -2.58
N GLU A 303 20.35 12.42 -2.74
CA GLU A 303 21.26 12.17 -1.61
C GLU A 303 21.68 13.47 -0.92
N ARG A 304 22.05 14.52 -1.68
CA ARG A 304 22.34 15.86 -1.12
C ARG A 304 21.17 16.42 -0.32
N ASN A 305 19.96 16.33 -0.86
CA ASN A 305 18.75 16.77 -0.14
C ASN A 305 18.51 15.99 1.15
N LYS A 306 18.79 14.68 1.15
CA LYS A 306 18.68 13.84 2.36
C LYS A 306 19.72 14.25 3.42
N GLN A 307 20.95 14.55 3.01
CA GLN A 307 22.01 15.01 3.91
C GLN A 307 21.67 16.38 4.51
N LEU A 308 21.22 17.33 3.70
CA LEU A 308 20.78 18.66 4.17
C LEU A 308 19.61 18.57 5.16
N GLN A 309 18.61 17.73 4.89
CA GLN A 309 17.50 17.50 5.81
C GLN A 309 17.95 16.90 7.16
N SER A 310 18.93 16.00 7.15
CA SER A 310 19.49 15.46 8.38
C SER A 310 20.33 16.48 9.16
N GLY A 311 21.07 17.34 8.45
CA GLY A 311 21.84 18.44 9.04
C GLY A 311 20.94 19.48 9.71
N ASP A 312 19.88 19.92 9.03
CA ASP A 312 18.89 20.85 9.59
C ASP A 312 18.18 20.28 10.82
N HIS A 313 17.91 18.98 10.83
CA HIS A 313 17.31 18.31 11.98
C HIS A 313 18.28 18.29 13.19
N ASN A 314 19.56 18.02 12.95
CA ASN A 314 20.57 18.03 14.01
C ASN A 314 20.82 19.44 14.55
N ASN A 315 20.95 20.44 13.69
CA ASN A 315 21.14 21.84 14.11
C ASN A 315 19.96 22.35 14.95
N ARG A 316 18.71 22.05 14.53
CA ARG A 316 17.52 22.40 15.33
C ARG A 316 17.48 21.71 16.70
N ASN A 317 18.00 20.49 16.79
CA ASN A 317 18.08 19.77 18.07
C ASN A 317 19.19 20.34 18.96
N GLU A 318 20.32 20.76 18.39
CA GLU A 318 21.39 21.45 19.13
C GLU A 318 20.95 22.82 19.64
N GLU A 319 20.25 23.62 18.83
CA GLU A 319 19.66 24.90 19.25
C GLU A 319 18.69 24.71 20.43
N ARG A 320 17.77 23.73 20.33
CA ARG A 320 16.86 23.38 21.44
C ARG A 320 17.60 22.92 22.69
N LEU A 321 18.70 22.18 22.54
CA LEU A 321 19.51 21.73 23.68
C LEU A 321 20.22 22.91 24.37
N GLN A 322 20.65 23.92 23.62
CA GLN A 322 21.23 25.15 24.16
C GLN A 322 20.18 26.03 24.86
N GLU A 323 18.97 26.14 24.31
CA GLU A 323 17.83 26.80 24.97
C GLU A 323 17.46 26.12 26.30
N LEU A 324 17.40 24.79 26.33
CA LEU A 324 17.12 24.03 27.57
C LEU A 324 18.21 24.19 28.63
N LYS A 325 19.49 24.25 28.22
CA LYS A 325 20.63 24.47 29.12
C LYS A 325 20.70 25.89 29.67
N SER A 326 20.26 26.89 28.90
CA SER A 326 20.17 28.28 29.37
C SER A 326 18.96 28.50 30.28
N GLY A 327 17.81 27.88 29.98
CA GLY A 327 16.62 27.93 30.83
C GLY A 327 16.74 27.16 32.16
N THR A 328 17.64 26.17 32.28
CA THR A 328 17.91 25.50 33.55
C THR A 328 18.81 26.30 34.50
N LYS A 329 19.60 27.25 33.98
CA LYS A 329 20.39 28.18 34.80
C LYS A 329 19.55 29.24 35.50
N SER A 330 18.36 29.58 34.98
CA SER A 330 17.47 30.57 35.60
C SER A 330 16.55 29.99 36.69
N VAL A 331 16.42 28.66 36.79
CA VAL A 331 15.49 28.00 37.74
C VAL A 331 16.19 27.60 39.06
N SER A 332 17.52 27.69 39.17
CA SER A 332 18.25 27.14 40.32
C SER A 332 18.55 28.10 41.48
N VAL A 333 18.00 29.32 41.53
CA VAL A 333 18.35 30.30 42.58
C VAL A 333 17.18 30.95 43.34
N GLU A 334 15.90 30.83 42.92
CA GLU A 334 14.83 31.63 43.56
C GLU A 334 13.82 30.86 44.45
N ASP A 335 13.76 29.52 44.43
CA ASP A 335 12.78 28.76 45.23
C ASP A 335 13.37 28.06 46.48
N LYS A 336 14.29 28.73 47.18
CA LYS A 336 14.67 28.35 48.55
C LYS A 336 14.74 29.57 49.44
N ASN A 337 13.58 30.03 49.90
CA ASN A 337 13.38 30.59 51.24
C ASN A 337 11.92 30.43 51.66
#